data_AF-B4VHN7-F1
#
_entry.id   AF-B4VHN7-F1
#
_cell.length_a   1.000
_cell.length_b   1.000
_cell.length_c   1.000
_cell.angle_alpha   90.00
_cell.angle_beta   90.00
_cell.angle_gamma   90.00
#
_symmetry.space_group_name_H-M   'P 1'
#
loop_
_entity.id
_entity.type
_entity.pdbx_description
1 polymer ?
#
loop_
_entity_poly.entity_id
_entity_poly.type
_entity_poly.pdbx_seq_one_letter_code
_entity_poly.pdbx_strand_id
1 'polypeptide(L)'
;MPIPADEDPLVCIVDSGVVSGHPFLMNWVIEERDFDTGEDTPTDLNGHGTSVAGLVVYGDIAKCIESRNWQPKVKICSAKVLCHDAIWQRPVIPEQHRAEKLIEDAIRYFWKDRSCQIFNLSIENSVEVYRGGRKFPWAEKLDELARELDIVIVQIAGNRDNPPLPEKVYSNPI
;
A
#
# COMPACT_ATOMS: atom_id res chain seq x y z
N MET A 1 -3.04 -0.99 -24.75
CA MET A 1 -3.05 -2.06 -23.73
C MET A 1 -4.41 -2.75 -23.72
N PRO A 2 -4.48 -4.02 -23.29
CA PRO A 2 -5.76 -4.67 -23.05
C PRO A 2 -6.58 -3.88 -22.02
N ILE A 3 -7.91 -3.97 -22.13
CA ILE A 3 -8.87 -3.40 -21.18
C ILE A 3 -9.19 -4.51 -20.18
N PRO A 4 -9.23 -4.23 -18.86
CA PRO A 4 -9.59 -5.25 -17.89
C PRO A 4 -11.05 -5.69 -18.06
N ALA A 5 -11.32 -6.95 -17.78
CA ALA A 5 -12.66 -7.50 -17.67
C ALA A 5 -13.27 -7.22 -16.29
N ASP A 6 -14.59 -7.34 -16.18
CA ASP A 6 -15.29 -7.11 -14.92
C ASP A 6 -14.90 -8.15 -13.87
N GLU A 7 -14.61 -9.39 -14.29
CA GLU A 7 -14.17 -10.50 -13.46
C GLU A 7 -12.68 -10.47 -13.09
N ASP A 8 -11.88 -9.58 -13.67
CA ASP A 8 -10.47 -9.45 -13.29
C ASP A 8 -10.35 -9.09 -11.80
N PRO A 9 -9.34 -9.60 -11.09
CA PRO A 9 -9.15 -9.33 -9.67
C PRO A 9 -8.87 -7.85 -9.43
N LEU A 10 -9.29 -7.36 -8.25
CA LEU A 10 -9.11 -5.98 -7.82
C LEU A 10 -8.24 -5.93 -6.56
N VAL A 11 -7.20 -5.09 -6.59
CA VAL A 11 -6.34 -4.79 -5.43
C VAL A 11 -6.35 -3.29 -5.17
N CYS A 12 -6.48 -2.92 -3.90
CA CYS A 12 -6.25 -1.55 -3.48
C CYS A 12 -4.80 -1.38 -3.03
N ILE A 13 -4.13 -0.39 -3.60
CA ILE A 13 -2.78 0.02 -3.22
C ILE A 13 -2.91 1.22 -2.30
N VAL A 14 -2.51 1.02 -1.05
CA VAL A 14 -2.51 2.07 -0.02
C VAL A 14 -1.07 2.58 0.07
N ASP A 15 -0.80 3.76 -0.52
CA ASP A 15 0.56 4.26 -0.79
C ASP A 15 0.59 5.79 -1.08
N SER A 16 1.54 6.30 -1.86
CA SER A 16 1.72 7.70 -2.28
C SER A 16 0.86 8.13 -3.47
N GLY A 17 -0.07 7.28 -3.90
CA GLY A 17 -0.87 7.45 -5.12
C GLY A 17 -0.31 6.65 -6.30
N VAL A 18 -0.96 6.77 -7.46
CA VAL A 18 -0.53 6.11 -8.71
C VAL A 18 -0.68 7.11 -9.86
N VAL A 19 0.26 7.13 -10.81
CA VAL A 19 0.05 7.84 -12.08
C VAL A 19 -0.86 7.00 -12.98
N SER A 20 -2.18 7.18 -12.85
CA SER A 20 -3.20 6.42 -13.60
C SER A 20 -3.07 6.56 -15.13
N GLY A 21 -2.57 7.71 -15.61
CA GLY A 21 -2.28 7.96 -17.02
C GLY A 21 -1.01 7.30 -17.57
N HIS A 22 -0.24 6.58 -16.75
CA HIS A 22 1.01 5.95 -17.20
C HIS A 22 0.73 4.90 -18.30
N PRO A 23 1.51 4.83 -19.40
CA PRO A 23 1.21 3.94 -20.53
C PRO A 23 1.14 2.44 -20.21
N PHE A 24 1.70 2.00 -19.09
CA PHE A 24 1.61 0.63 -18.59
C PHE A 24 0.52 0.42 -17.52
N LEU A 25 -0.16 1.47 -17.06
CA LEU A 25 -1.21 1.38 -16.02
C LEU A 25 -2.58 1.92 -16.49
N MET A 26 -2.62 2.72 -17.56
CA MET A 26 -3.86 3.28 -18.09
C MET A 26 -4.91 2.18 -18.33
N ASN A 27 -6.17 2.48 -18.01
CA ASN A 27 -7.32 1.56 -17.99
C ASN A 27 -7.32 0.51 -16.86
N TRP A 28 -6.18 0.24 -16.20
CA TRP A 28 -6.10 -0.74 -15.12
C TRP A 28 -6.19 -0.11 -13.73
N VAL A 29 -5.99 1.20 -13.61
CA VAL A 29 -6.39 1.97 -12.42
C VAL A 29 -7.87 2.35 -12.58
N ILE A 30 -8.72 1.77 -11.75
CA ILE A 30 -10.19 1.89 -11.83
C ILE A 30 -10.69 3.09 -11.03
N GLU A 31 -10.02 3.39 -9.93
CA GLU A 31 -10.30 4.57 -9.13
C GLU A 31 -9.04 5.01 -8.38
N GLU A 32 -8.90 6.30 -8.19
CA GLU A 32 -7.84 6.92 -7.40
C GLU A 32 -8.42 7.97 -6.47
N ARG A 33 -7.96 7.99 -5.22
CA ARG A 33 -8.44 8.92 -4.20
C ARG A 33 -7.33 9.33 -3.25
N ASP A 34 -7.29 10.63 -2.97
CA ASP A 34 -6.48 11.24 -1.93
C ASP A 34 -7.24 11.21 -0.60
N PHE A 35 -6.58 10.72 0.45
CA PHE A 35 -7.08 10.64 1.81
C PHE A 35 -6.40 11.72 2.67
N ASP A 36 -6.54 12.97 2.23
CA ASP A 36 -6.09 14.16 2.98
C ASP A 36 -4.57 14.22 3.19
N THR A 37 -3.79 13.93 2.14
CA THR A 37 -2.33 14.10 2.20
C THR A 37 -1.86 15.55 2.15
N GLY A 38 -2.78 16.49 1.84
CA GLY A 38 -2.49 17.91 1.68
C GLY A 38 -1.86 18.26 0.32
N GLU A 39 -1.83 17.32 -0.63
CA GLU A 39 -1.26 17.54 -1.97
C GLU A 39 -2.32 17.89 -3.03
N ASP A 40 -3.60 17.92 -2.64
CA ASP A 40 -4.76 18.25 -3.49
C ASP A 40 -4.83 17.44 -4.80
N THR A 41 -4.26 16.23 -4.79
CA THR A 41 -4.28 15.33 -5.95
C THR A 41 -4.14 13.86 -5.52
N PRO A 42 -4.91 12.94 -6.13
CA PRO A 42 -4.70 11.51 -5.93
C PRO A 42 -3.48 10.96 -6.70
N THR A 43 -2.90 11.78 -7.57
CA THR A 43 -1.77 11.39 -8.42
C THR A 43 -0.51 11.22 -7.58
N ASP A 44 0.30 10.23 -7.95
CA ASP A 44 1.60 10.02 -7.33
C ASP A 44 2.58 11.15 -7.68
N LEU A 45 3.10 11.83 -6.64
CA LEU A 45 4.12 12.87 -6.77
C LEU A 45 5.52 12.37 -6.36
N ASN A 46 5.63 11.13 -5.89
CA ASN A 46 6.89 10.53 -5.48
C ASN A 46 7.38 9.45 -6.46
N GLY A 47 6.46 8.65 -7.00
CA GLY A 47 6.74 7.53 -7.89
C GLY A 47 6.77 6.17 -7.19
N HIS A 48 6.76 6.15 -5.86
CA HIS A 48 6.75 4.92 -5.06
C HIS A 48 5.48 4.10 -5.31
N GLY A 49 4.30 4.65 -5.09
CA GLY A 49 3.03 3.95 -5.30
C GLY A 49 2.83 3.53 -6.76
N THR A 50 3.30 4.31 -7.74
CA THR A 50 3.30 3.94 -9.16
C THR A 50 4.21 2.72 -9.44
N SER A 51 5.37 2.66 -8.79
CA SER A 51 6.28 1.51 -8.90
C SER A 51 5.69 0.25 -8.28
N VAL A 52 5.05 0.38 -7.11
CA VAL A 52 4.30 -0.70 -6.46
C VAL A 52 3.16 -1.17 -7.35
N ALA A 53 2.40 -0.26 -7.96
CA ALA A 53 1.32 -0.61 -8.89
C ALA A 53 1.80 -1.41 -10.10
N GLY A 54 2.95 -1.05 -10.67
CA GLY A 54 3.57 -1.84 -11.73
C GLY A 54 3.81 -3.30 -11.32
N LEU A 55 4.33 -3.52 -10.11
CA LEU A 55 4.58 -4.87 -9.59
C LEU A 55 3.28 -5.63 -9.34
N VAL A 56 2.24 -4.99 -8.81
CA VAL A 56 0.94 -5.63 -8.57
C VAL A 56 0.27 -6.02 -9.89
N VAL A 57 0.31 -5.14 -10.89
CA VAL A 57 -0.34 -5.35 -12.18
C VAL A 57 0.35 -6.44 -13.02
N TYR A 58 1.69 -6.46 -13.03
CA TYR A 58 2.48 -7.30 -13.93
C TYR A 58 3.17 -8.49 -13.25
N GLY A 59 3.41 -8.42 -11.94
CA GLY A 59 4.23 -9.36 -11.20
C GLY A 59 5.72 -9.19 -11.54
N ASP A 60 6.28 -10.15 -12.27
CA ASP A 60 7.70 -10.17 -12.62
C ASP A 60 8.00 -9.22 -13.78
N ILE A 61 8.33 -7.97 -13.43
CA ILE A 61 8.69 -6.93 -14.40
C ILE A 61 9.94 -7.30 -15.20
N ALA A 62 10.93 -7.94 -14.58
CA ALA A 62 12.17 -8.31 -15.29
C ALA A 62 11.87 -9.32 -16.41
N LYS A 63 11.00 -10.30 -16.13
CA LYS A 63 10.51 -11.24 -17.14
C LYS A 63 9.65 -10.57 -18.22
N CYS A 64 8.83 -9.58 -17.87
CA CYS A 64 8.09 -8.78 -18.86
C CYS A 64 9.04 -8.05 -19.82
N ILE A 65 10.14 -7.48 -19.32
CA ILE A 65 11.17 -6.83 -20.13
C ILE A 65 11.86 -7.83 -21.05
N GLU A 66 12.33 -8.95 -20.51
CA GLU A 66 13.04 -9.99 -21.27
C GLU A 66 12.17 -10.57 -22.40
N SER A 67 10.94 -10.93 -22.07
CA SER A 67 9.99 -11.53 -23.02
C SER A 67 9.29 -10.51 -23.94
N ARG A 68 9.43 -9.21 -23.65
CA ARG A 68 8.66 -8.11 -24.27
C ARG A 68 7.15 -8.33 -24.23
N ASN A 69 6.67 -9.08 -23.25
CA ASN A 69 5.27 -9.44 -23.09
C ASN A 69 4.69 -8.78 -21.84
N TRP A 70 3.90 -7.73 -22.06
CA TRP A 70 3.26 -6.94 -21.02
C TRP A 70 1.78 -7.30 -20.95
N GLN A 71 1.47 -8.23 -20.05
CA GLN A 71 0.10 -8.68 -19.79
C GLN A 71 -0.31 -8.25 -18.37
N PRO A 72 -1.05 -7.16 -18.23
CA PRO A 72 -1.62 -6.76 -16.95
C PRO A 72 -2.67 -7.79 -16.50
N LYS A 73 -2.77 -8.01 -15.18
CA LYS A 73 -3.58 -9.09 -14.60
C LYS A 73 -4.51 -8.65 -13.47
N VAL A 74 -4.31 -7.46 -12.92
CA VAL A 74 -4.96 -7.01 -11.69
C VAL A 74 -5.40 -5.56 -11.83
N LYS A 75 -6.69 -5.30 -11.62
CA LYS A 75 -7.24 -3.94 -11.52
C LYS A 75 -6.77 -3.29 -10.22
N ILE A 76 -6.54 -1.98 -10.26
CA ILE A 76 -6.02 -1.19 -9.15
C ILE A 76 -7.03 -0.16 -8.69
N CYS A 77 -7.26 -0.11 -7.38
CA CYS A 77 -7.72 1.09 -6.69
C CYS A 77 -6.52 1.77 -6.02
N SER A 78 -6.31 3.07 -6.25
CA SER A 78 -5.22 3.83 -5.63
C SER A 78 -5.76 4.63 -4.43
N ALA A 79 -5.32 4.24 -3.23
CA ALA A 79 -5.54 5.00 -2.01
C ALA A 79 -4.27 5.75 -1.64
N LYS A 80 -4.24 7.05 -1.93
CA LYS A 80 -3.13 7.91 -1.57
C LYS A 80 -3.27 8.36 -0.11
N VAL A 81 -2.36 7.87 0.74
CA VAL A 81 -2.27 8.19 2.18
C VAL A 81 -0.91 8.75 2.56
N LEU A 82 0.06 8.75 1.64
CA LEU A 82 1.40 9.32 1.82
C LEU A 82 1.57 10.57 0.98
N CYS A 83 2.21 11.60 1.55
CA CYS A 83 2.65 12.80 0.85
C CYS A 83 4.14 12.74 0.47
N HIS A 84 4.54 13.60 -0.46
CA HIS A 84 5.92 13.79 -0.85
C HIS A 84 6.68 14.66 0.15
N ASP A 85 7.71 14.10 0.79
CA ASP A 85 8.66 14.90 1.55
C ASP A 85 9.72 15.51 0.62
N ALA A 86 9.72 16.84 0.49
CA ALA A 86 10.63 17.54 -0.42
C ALA A 86 12.11 17.52 0.02
N ILE A 87 12.40 17.26 1.30
CA ILE A 87 13.75 17.28 1.87
C ILE A 87 14.43 15.92 1.63
N TRP A 88 13.73 14.85 1.98
CA TRP A 88 14.18 13.47 1.92
C TRP A 88 13.80 12.77 0.61
N GLN A 89 12.97 13.42 -0.23
CA GLN A 89 12.54 12.91 -1.53
C GLN A 89 11.88 11.53 -1.45
N ARG A 90 11.11 11.30 -0.38
CA ARG A 90 10.50 10.00 -0.07
C ARG A 90 9.03 10.17 0.33
N PRO A 91 8.20 9.12 0.19
CA PRO A 91 6.82 9.20 0.65
C PRO A 91 6.79 9.12 2.17
N VAL A 92 5.99 9.96 2.82
CA VAL A 92 5.84 10.02 4.28
C VAL A 92 4.38 10.14 4.68
N ILE A 93 4.07 9.73 5.90
CA ILE A 93 2.75 9.97 6.49
C ILE A 93 2.63 11.48 6.78
N PRO A 94 1.53 12.16 6.38
CA PRO A 94 1.31 13.57 6.69
C PRO A 94 1.36 13.85 8.20
N GLU A 95 2.06 14.91 8.61
CA GLU A 95 2.36 15.19 10.03
C GLU A 95 1.11 15.40 10.91
N GLN A 96 0.01 15.87 10.33
CA GLN A 96 -1.23 16.17 11.07
C GLN A 96 -2.19 14.97 11.17
N HIS A 97 -1.78 13.81 10.65
CA HIS A 97 -2.63 12.64 10.55
C HIS A 97 -2.06 11.46 11.31
N ARG A 98 -2.97 10.69 11.90
CA ARG A 98 -2.66 9.38 12.44
C ARG A 98 -2.69 8.36 11.31
N ALA A 99 -1.59 7.64 11.16
CA ALA A 99 -1.41 6.69 10.06
C ALA A 99 -2.50 5.59 10.07
N GLU A 100 -2.90 5.14 11.26
CA GLU A 100 -3.94 4.14 11.45
C GLU A 100 -5.31 4.64 10.96
N LYS A 101 -5.59 5.93 11.17
CA LYS A 101 -6.85 6.55 10.75
C LYS A 101 -6.92 6.69 9.23
N LEU A 102 -5.85 7.16 8.60
CA LEU A 102 -5.76 7.27 7.14
C LEU A 102 -5.99 5.91 6.46
N ILE A 103 -5.37 4.87 6.99
CA ILE A 103 -5.47 3.51 6.44
C ILE A 103 -6.84 2.91 6.69
N GLU A 104 -7.39 3.10 7.89
CA GLU A 104 -8.77 2.69 8.17
C GLU A 104 -9.75 3.34 7.19
N ASP A 105 -9.62 4.65 6.94
CA ASP A 105 -10.49 5.37 6.02
C ASP A 105 -10.32 4.88 4.58
N ALA A 106 -9.08 4.67 4.14
CA ALA A 106 -8.78 4.11 2.82
C ALA A 106 -9.36 2.71 2.62
N ILE A 107 -9.12 1.81 3.57
CA ILE A 107 -9.59 0.43 3.51
C ILE A 107 -11.11 0.38 3.50
N ARG A 108 -11.76 1.06 4.45
CA ARG A 108 -13.23 1.05 4.56
C ARG A 108 -13.88 1.67 3.33
N TYR A 109 -13.30 2.72 2.76
CA TYR A 109 -13.80 3.34 1.54
C TYR A 109 -13.80 2.36 0.36
N PHE A 110 -12.65 1.77 0.02
CA PHE A 110 -12.55 0.90 -1.15
C PHE A 110 -13.19 -0.48 -0.93
N TRP A 111 -13.26 -0.96 0.32
CA TRP A 111 -14.06 -2.13 0.65
C TRP A 111 -15.54 -1.87 0.37
N LYS A 112 -16.08 -0.72 0.82
CA LYS A 112 -17.50 -0.38 0.64
C LYS A 112 -17.85 -0.06 -0.81
N ASP A 113 -17.10 0.82 -1.45
CA ASP A 113 -17.49 1.42 -2.73
C ASP A 113 -17.05 0.59 -3.93
N ARG A 114 -16.03 -0.27 -3.76
CA ARG A 114 -15.49 -1.13 -4.82
C ARG A 114 -15.50 -2.61 -4.50
N SER A 115 -16.02 -3.02 -3.34
CA SER A 115 -15.97 -4.42 -2.89
C SER A 115 -14.55 -4.97 -2.91
N CYS A 116 -13.54 -4.11 -2.64
CA CYS A 116 -12.15 -4.53 -2.67
C CYS A 116 -11.85 -5.44 -1.46
N GLN A 117 -11.22 -6.58 -1.73
CA GLN A 117 -10.92 -7.59 -0.72
C GLN A 117 -9.42 -7.76 -0.43
N ILE A 118 -8.55 -7.13 -1.23
CA ILE A 118 -7.10 -7.25 -1.10
C ILE A 118 -6.49 -5.85 -1.05
N PHE A 119 -5.74 -5.59 0.02
CA PHE A 119 -5.08 -4.30 0.26
C PHE A 119 -3.57 -4.52 0.38
N ASN A 120 -2.79 -3.85 -0.46
CA ASN A 120 -1.34 -3.82 -0.38
C ASN A 120 -0.88 -2.53 0.30
N LEU A 121 -0.23 -2.67 1.45
CA LEU A 121 0.33 -1.60 2.26
C LEU A 121 1.86 -1.69 2.16
N SER A 122 2.43 -0.95 1.21
CA SER A 122 3.88 -0.74 1.09
C SER A 122 4.31 0.48 1.90
N ILE A 123 3.80 0.59 3.13
CA ILE A 123 3.96 1.74 4.00
C ILE A 123 4.72 1.31 5.25
N GLU A 124 5.63 2.16 5.72
CA GLU A 124 6.21 2.07 7.05
C GLU A 124 5.96 3.34 7.85
N ASN A 125 5.84 3.20 9.18
CA ASN A 125 5.84 4.33 10.10
C ASN A 125 7.22 4.44 10.74
N SER A 126 8.05 5.38 10.26
CA SER A 126 9.40 5.58 10.79
C SER A 126 9.45 6.24 12.17
N VAL A 127 8.32 6.81 12.64
CA VAL A 127 8.23 7.47 13.95
C VAL A 127 7.96 6.44 15.06
N GLU A 128 7.08 5.48 14.81
CA GLU A 128 6.69 4.44 15.77
C GLU A 128 7.49 3.14 15.59
N VAL A 129 8.78 3.19 15.95
CA VAL A 129 9.69 2.03 15.91
C VAL A 129 9.37 1.07 17.06
N TYR A 130 9.10 -0.21 16.74
CA TYR A 130 8.90 -1.24 17.79
C TYR A 130 10.15 -1.34 18.67
N ARG A 131 9.98 -1.18 19.99
CA ARG A 131 11.05 -1.28 21.00
C ARG A 131 10.79 -2.37 22.05
N GLY A 132 9.86 -3.28 21.78
CA GLY A 132 9.38 -4.27 22.77
C GLY A 132 8.31 -3.68 23.70
N GLY A 133 7.32 -4.48 24.10
CA GLY A 133 6.23 -4.04 24.99
C GLY A 133 4.84 -4.30 24.41
N ARG A 134 3.93 -3.33 24.55
CA ARG A 134 2.54 -3.45 24.08
C ARG A 134 2.49 -3.52 22.55
N LYS A 135 1.54 -4.30 22.00
CA LYS A 135 1.24 -4.35 20.57
C LYS A 135 0.98 -2.93 20.04
N PHE A 136 1.44 -2.64 18.82
CA PHE A 136 1.24 -1.34 18.20
C PHE A 136 -0.22 -1.10 17.82
N PRO A 137 -0.73 0.14 17.98
CA PRO A 137 -2.06 0.50 17.52
C PRO A 137 -2.29 0.18 16.04
N TRP A 138 -1.25 0.33 15.21
CA TRP A 138 -1.27 -0.09 13.80
C TRP A 138 -1.59 -1.58 13.63
N ALA A 139 -0.87 -2.45 14.34
CA ALA A 139 -1.06 -3.90 14.22
C ALA A 139 -2.45 -4.33 14.72
N GLU A 140 -2.89 -3.76 15.84
CA GLU A 140 -4.25 -3.98 16.36
C GLU A 140 -5.32 -3.53 15.35
N LYS A 141 -5.14 -2.36 14.73
CA LYS A 141 -6.07 -1.84 13.73
C LYS A 141 -6.13 -2.72 12.48
N LEU A 142 -4.99 -3.21 11.99
CA LEU A 142 -4.97 -4.13 10.84
C LEU A 142 -5.65 -5.46 11.17
N ASP A 143 -5.41 -6.03 12.35
CA ASP A 143 -6.06 -7.27 12.82
C ASP A 143 -7.59 -7.07 12.95
N GLU A 144 -8.03 -5.92 13.47
CA GLU A 144 -9.44 -5.53 13.57
C GLU A 144 -10.08 -5.46 12.19
N LEU A 145 -9.50 -4.69 11.26
CA LEU A 145 -10.03 -4.49 9.90
C LEU A 145 -10.08 -5.79 9.10
N ALA A 146 -9.02 -6.60 9.16
CA ALA A 146 -8.98 -7.89 8.47
C ALA A 146 -10.11 -8.81 8.92
N ARG A 147 -10.36 -8.88 10.24
CA ARG A 147 -11.41 -9.72 10.83
C ARG A 147 -12.82 -9.15 10.59
N GLU A 148 -13.00 -7.85 10.72
CA GLU A 148 -14.30 -7.20 10.59
C GLU A 148 -14.81 -7.23 9.14
N LEU A 149 -13.92 -6.95 8.19
CA LEU A 149 -14.26 -6.75 6.79
C LEU A 149 -14.06 -7.99 5.92
N ASP A 150 -13.51 -9.07 6.48
CA ASP A 150 -13.16 -10.32 5.79
C ASP A 150 -12.27 -10.06 4.56
N ILE A 151 -11.13 -9.40 4.79
CA ILE A 151 -10.19 -8.94 3.75
C ILE A 151 -8.77 -9.48 3.98
N VAL A 152 -7.99 -9.49 2.90
CA VAL A 152 -6.56 -9.79 2.92
C VAL A 152 -5.76 -8.49 2.93
N ILE A 153 -4.87 -8.35 3.90
CA ILE A 153 -3.94 -7.23 4.00
C ILE A 153 -2.51 -7.76 3.82
N VAL A 154 -1.80 -7.22 2.82
CA VAL A 154 -0.40 -7.50 2.55
C VAL A 154 0.43 -6.32 3.05
N GLN A 155 1.24 -6.54 4.07
CA GLN A 155 2.05 -5.50 4.71
C GLN A 155 3.54 -5.81 4.52
N ILE A 156 4.32 -4.79 4.15
CA ILE A 156 5.78 -4.93 4.09
C ILE A 156 6.41 -5.13 5.47
N ALA A 157 7.52 -5.87 5.53
CA ALA A 157 8.26 -6.09 6.78
C ALA A 157 9.08 -4.86 7.23
N GLY A 158 9.36 -3.93 6.32
CA GLY A 158 10.20 -2.74 6.54
C GLY A 158 11.68 -2.97 6.20
N ASN A 159 12.41 -1.87 5.99
CA ASN A 159 13.80 -1.89 5.52
C ASN A 159 14.75 -1.32 6.58
N ARG A 160 15.06 -2.11 7.62
CA ARG A 160 16.05 -1.71 8.64
C ARG A 160 17.44 -2.20 8.29
N ASP A 161 18.43 -1.31 8.32
CA ASP A 161 19.84 -1.64 8.05
C ASP A 161 20.44 -2.63 9.08
N ASN A 162 20.03 -2.52 10.34
CA ASN A 162 20.49 -3.40 11.41
C ASN A 162 19.31 -3.82 12.30
N PRO A 163 18.44 -4.74 11.83
CA PRO A 163 17.30 -5.19 12.61
C PRO A 163 17.83 -5.94 13.84
N PRO A 164 17.30 -5.68 15.05
CA PRO A 164 17.69 -6.46 16.21
C PRO A 164 17.30 -7.92 15.96
N LEU A 165 18.29 -8.80 15.81
CA LEU A 165 18.04 -10.24 15.81
C LEU A 165 17.56 -10.59 17.23
N PRO A 166 16.44 -11.32 17.38
CA PRO A 166 15.99 -11.71 18.70
C PRO A 166 17.06 -12.59 19.37
N GLU A 167 17.80 -12.03 20.32
CA GLU A 167 18.67 -12.79 21.21
C GLU A 167 17.78 -13.65 22.13
N LYS A 168 17.50 -14.89 21.73
CA LYS A 168 16.83 -15.93 22.54
C LYS A 168 15.67 -15.41 23.40
N VAL A 169 14.64 -14.82 22.80
CA VAL A 169 13.41 -14.48 23.54
C VAL A 169 12.31 -15.50 23.22
N TYR A 170 12.44 -16.72 23.74
CA TYR A 170 11.33 -17.67 24.01
C TYR A 170 11.72 -18.74 25.06
N SER A 171 12.43 -18.34 26.12
CA SER A 171 12.60 -19.21 27.29
C SER A 171 12.66 -18.39 28.57
N ASN A 172 11.50 -17.93 29.04
CA ASN A 172 11.29 -17.80 30.48
C ASN A 172 10.35 -18.95 30.89
N PRO A 173 10.85 -19.99 31.56
CA PRO A 173 10.00 -20.95 32.22
C PRO A 173 9.49 -20.35 33.52
N ILE A 174 8.18 -20.11 33.63
CA ILE A 174 7.42 -20.26 34.89
C ILE A 174 6.07 -20.85 34.52
#